data_AF-A0A3M1AYR6-F1
#
_entry.id   AF-A0A3M1AYR6-F1
#
_cell.length_a   1.000
_cell.length_b   1.000
_cell.length_c   1.000
_cell.angle_alpha   90.00
_cell.angle_beta   90.00
_cell.angle_gamma   90.00
#
_symmetry.space_group_name_H-M   'P 1'
#
loop_
_entity.id
_entity.type
_entity.pdbx_description
1 polymer ?
#
loop_
_entity_poly.entity_id
_entity_poly.type
_entity_poly.pdbx_seq_one_letter_code
_entity_poly.pdbx_strand_id
1 'polypeptide(L)'
;PASWVDPHRDGRRAPPDEAAQRTAYEVIFKAFYHRKWLAGIYWWKWPTTLNDGGRNHSGFTPNGKAAEQVVAKWYHSQRRTQL
;
A
#
# COMPACT_ATOMS: atom_id res chain seq x y z
N PRO A 1 3.06 19.45 5.60
CA PRO A 1 1.80 19.16 4.87
C PRO A 1 1.73 17.65 4.63
N ALA A 2 0.53 17.08 4.61
CA ALA A 2 0.36 15.66 4.37
C ALA A 2 0.79 15.27 2.95
N SER A 3 1.21 14.02 2.77
CA SER A 3 1.82 13.54 1.53
C SER A 3 0.91 13.63 0.29
N TRP A 4 -0.41 13.63 0.46
CA TRP A 4 -1.38 13.78 -0.66
C TRP A 4 -1.50 15.21 -1.20
N VAL A 5 -1.03 16.24 -0.47
CA VAL A 5 -1.11 17.64 -0.93
C VAL A 5 -0.06 17.92 -2.00
N ASP A 6 1.07 17.23 -1.93
CA ASP A 6 2.17 17.36 -2.89
C ASP A 6 2.81 15.98 -3.13
N PRO A 7 2.13 15.10 -3.88
CA PRO A 7 2.51 13.68 -4.00
C PRO A 7 3.85 13.49 -4.73
N HIS A 8 4.29 14.48 -5.51
CA HIS A 8 5.60 14.43 -6.19
C HIS A 8 6.76 14.77 -5.26
N ARG A 9 6.50 15.37 -4.08
CA ARG A 9 7.52 15.68 -3.08
C ARG A 9 7.76 14.57 -2.07
N ASP A 10 7.14 13.40 -2.25
CA ASP A 10 7.38 12.16 -1.50
C ASP A 10 7.73 12.40 -0.03
N GLY A 11 6.81 12.97 0.76
CA GLY A 11 6.89 12.99 2.23
C GLY A 11 8.20 13.44 2.90
N ARG A 12 9.17 14.06 2.19
CA ARG A 12 10.58 14.22 2.64
C ARG A 12 10.77 15.11 3.89
N ARG A 13 9.68 15.58 4.49
CA ARG A 13 9.69 16.50 5.64
C ARG A 13 9.15 15.89 6.94
N ALA A 14 8.52 14.71 6.90
CA ALA A 14 8.02 14.04 8.09
C ALA A 14 8.58 12.62 8.19
N PRO A 15 8.85 12.10 9.40
CA PRO A 15 9.20 10.70 9.58
C PRO A 15 8.11 9.79 8.97
N PRO A 16 8.48 8.68 8.33
CA PRO A 16 7.51 7.72 7.82
C PRO A 16 6.69 7.13 8.97
N ASP A 17 5.37 7.04 8.76
CA ASP A 17 4.47 6.29 9.63
C ASP A 17 4.00 5.03 8.89
N GLU A 18 4.72 3.93 9.12
CA GLU A 18 4.40 2.63 8.53
C GLU A 18 3.08 2.05 9.05
N ALA A 19 2.70 2.38 10.29
CA ALA A 19 1.44 1.91 10.87
C ALA A 19 0.24 2.60 10.19
N ALA A 20 0.36 3.89 9.91
CA ALA A 20 -0.64 4.62 9.13
C ALA A 20 -0.75 4.06 7.70
N GLN A 21 0.37 3.81 7.01
CA GLN A 21 0.34 3.23 5.66
C GLN A 21 -0.31 1.84 5.66
N ARG A 22 0.08 0.95 6.60
CA ARG A 22 -0.53 -0.38 6.78
C ARG A 22 -2.03 -0.27 6.99
N THR A 23 -2.47 0.63 7.88
CA THR A 23 -3.89 0.84 8.19
C THR A 23 -4.68 1.30 6.97
N ALA A 24 -4.13 2.24 6.18
CA ALA A 24 -4.78 2.71 4.97
C ALA A 24 -5.02 1.58 3.96
N TYR A 25 -4.03 0.70 3.77
CA TYR A 25 -4.17 -0.47 2.90
C TYR A 25 -5.24 -1.44 3.44
N GLU A 26 -5.26 -1.73 4.75
CA GLU A 26 -6.28 -2.59 5.34
C GLU A 26 -7.69 -2.04 5.16
N VAL A 27 -7.89 -0.73 5.34
CA VAL A 27 -9.19 -0.08 5.20
C VAL A 27 -9.71 -0.18 3.77
N ILE A 28 -8.87 0.06 2.77
CA ILE A 28 -9.25 -0.08 1.35
C ILE A 28 -9.77 -1.49 1.08
N PHE A 29 -9.04 -2.51 1.53
CA PHE A 29 -9.45 -3.89 1.32
C PHE A 29 -10.77 -4.21 2.03
N LYS A 30 -10.88 -3.89 3.32
CA LYS A 30 -12.09 -4.16 4.12
C LYS A 30 -13.33 -3.46 3.56
N ALA A 31 -13.19 -2.22 3.09
CA ALA A 31 -14.33 -1.42 2.64
C ALA A 31 -14.80 -1.77 1.22
N PHE A 32 -13.86 -2.04 0.31
CA PHE A 32 -14.14 -2.05 -1.13
C PHE A 32 -13.91 -3.41 -1.81
N TYR A 33 -13.04 -4.27 -1.28
CA TYR A 33 -12.51 -5.39 -2.06
C TYR A 33 -13.53 -6.45 -2.49
N HIS A 34 -14.63 -6.60 -1.73
CA HIS A 34 -15.72 -7.53 -2.07
C HIS A 34 -16.89 -6.85 -2.80
N ARG A 35 -16.75 -5.58 -3.22
CA ARG A 35 -17.79 -4.88 -3.97
C ARG A 35 -17.77 -5.35 -5.41
N LYS A 36 -18.91 -5.83 -5.92
CA LYS A 36 -19.05 -6.38 -7.29
C LYS A 36 -18.61 -5.43 -8.41
N TRP A 37 -18.69 -4.13 -8.17
CA TRP A 37 -18.29 -3.09 -9.14
C TRP A 37 -16.79 -2.78 -9.14
N LEU A 38 -16.03 -3.29 -8.15
CA LEU A 38 -14.59 -3.08 -8.08
C LEU A 38 -13.87 -4.22 -8.83
N ALA A 39 -13.33 -3.92 -10.00
CA ALA A 39 -12.60 -4.89 -10.81
C ALA A 39 -11.18 -5.21 -10.28
N GLY A 40 -10.61 -4.33 -9.45
CA GLY A 40 -9.26 -4.48 -8.92
C GLY A 40 -8.71 -3.15 -8.41
N ILE A 41 -7.45 -3.16 -7.99
CA ILE A 41 -6.75 -1.99 -7.44
C ILE A 41 -5.37 -1.88 -8.11
N TYR A 42 -5.02 -0.70 -8.60
CA TYR A 42 -3.65 -0.36 -9.01
C TYR A 42 -2.98 0.43 -7.89
N TRP A 43 -1.96 -0.14 -7.26
CA TRP A 43 -1.22 0.48 -6.18
C TRP A 43 -0.18 1.48 -6.71
N TRP A 44 -0.26 2.73 -6.24
CA TRP A 44 0.80 3.72 -6.43
C TRP A 44 1.80 3.66 -5.28
N LYS A 45 3.06 3.32 -5.52
CA LYS A 45 3.60 2.71 -6.73
C LYS A 45 4.60 1.64 -6.30
N TRP A 46 4.85 0.67 -7.17
CA TRP A 46 5.98 -0.24 -6.98
C TRP A 46 7.23 0.33 -7.66
N PRO A 47 8.39 0.31 -7.01
CA PRO A 47 9.64 0.75 -7.62
C PRO A 47 10.10 -0.22 -8.71
N THR A 48 10.91 0.27 -9.64
CA THR A 48 11.61 -0.57 -10.64
C THR A 48 12.74 -1.38 -10.02
N THR A 49 13.31 -0.91 -8.90
CA THR A 49 14.37 -1.61 -8.16
C THR A 49 13.91 -1.92 -6.73
N LEU A 50 14.04 -3.18 -6.31
CA LEU A 50 13.49 -3.64 -5.02
C LEU A 50 14.23 -3.10 -3.78
N ASN A 51 15.37 -2.45 -3.97
CA ASN A 51 16.07 -1.72 -2.93
C ASN A 51 15.43 -0.35 -2.59
N ASP A 52 14.51 0.15 -3.43
CA ASP A 52 13.80 1.40 -3.21
C ASP A 52 12.54 1.17 -2.37
N GLY A 53 12.70 1.23 -1.05
CA GLY A 53 11.63 0.91 -0.09
C GLY A 53 12.17 0.59 1.28
N GLY A 54 11.43 -0.22 2.03
CA GLY A 54 11.86 -0.72 3.33
C GLY A 54 11.59 0.22 4.50
N ARG A 55 12.10 -0.22 5.65
CA ARG A 55 11.94 0.47 6.93
C ARG A 55 12.64 1.84 6.87
N ASN A 56 11.93 2.91 7.21
CA ASN A 56 12.35 4.31 7.08
C ASN A 56 12.19 4.97 5.68
N HIS A 57 11.66 4.28 4.68
CA HIS A 57 11.36 4.93 3.40
C HIS A 57 10.06 5.77 3.49
N SER A 58 10.13 7.07 3.21
CA SER A 58 9.00 8.01 3.36
C SER A 58 8.06 8.11 2.15
N GLY A 59 8.43 7.54 1.00
CA GLY A 59 7.57 7.53 -0.18
C GLY A 59 6.44 6.50 -0.13
N PHE A 60 5.53 6.56 -1.09
CA PHE A 60 4.27 5.80 -1.12
C PHE A 60 4.41 4.29 -1.36
N THR A 61 5.57 3.83 -1.84
CA THR A 61 5.78 2.41 -2.11
C THR A 61 5.51 1.55 -0.87
N PRO A 62 4.78 0.43 -1.01
CA PRO A 62 4.64 -0.56 0.05
C PRO A 62 5.86 -1.49 0.13
N ASN A 63 6.74 -1.50 -0.89
CA ASN A 63 7.88 -2.41 -1.03
C ASN A 63 8.71 -2.48 0.25
N GLY A 64 8.88 -3.68 0.80
CA GLY A 64 9.66 -3.94 2.01
C GLY A 64 9.07 -3.37 3.30
N LYS A 65 7.79 -2.96 3.30
CA LYS A 65 7.09 -2.38 4.47
C LYS A 65 5.93 -3.26 4.94
N ALA A 66 5.35 -2.93 6.09
CA ALA A 66 4.18 -3.63 6.61
C ALA A 66 2.96 -3.61 5.66
N ALA A 67 2.83 -2.58 4.81
CA ALA A 67 1.76 -2.48 3.82
C ALA A 67 1.86 -3.57 2.72
N GLU A 68 3.06 -4.00 2.35
CA GLU A 68 3.25 -5.10 1.38
C GLU A 68 2.62 -6.41 1.88
N GLN A 69 2.79 -6.71 3.17
CA GLN A 69 2.21 -7.91 3.78
C GLN A 69 0.68 -7.89 3.75
N VAL A 70 0.06 -6.71 3.86
CA VAL A 70 -1.39 -6.55 3.72
C VAL A 70 -1.83 -6.93 2.31
N VAL A 71 -1.18 -6.39 1.27
CA VAL A 71 -1.49 -6.72 -0.12
C VAL A 71 -1.34 -8.21 -0.38
N ALA A 72 -0.21 -8.80 0.04
CA ALA A 72 0.06 -10.22 -0.12
C ALA A 72 -1.03 -11.09 0.53
N LYS A 73 -1.42 -10.78 1.77
CA LYS A 73 -2.46 -11.52 2.50
C LYS A 73 -3.81 -11.51 1.75
N TRP A 74 -4.28 -10.34 1.34
CA TRP A 74 -5.60 -10.18 0.72
C TRP A 74 -5.68 -10.77 -0.69
N TYR A 75 -4.61 -10.66 -1.48
CA TYR A 75 -4.57 -11.28 -2.80
C TYR A 75 -4.36 -12.80 -2.73
N HIS A 76 -3.63 -13.30 -1.74
CA HIS A 76 -3.49 -14.74 -1.53
C HIS A 76 -4.78 -15.40 -1.04
N SER A 77 -5.56 -14.76 -0.17
CA SER A 77 -6.81 -15.34 0.34
C SER A 77 -7.85 -15.56 -0.76
N GLN A 78 -7.88 -14.71 -1.80
CA GLN A 78 -8.80 -14.87 -2.94
C GLN A 78 -8.53 -16.12 -3.76
N ARG A 79 -7.25 -16.49 -3.95
CA ARG A 79 -6.89 -17.72 -4.69
C ARG A 79 -7.47 -18.99 -4.06
N ARG A 80 -7.83 -18.96 -2.77
CA ARG A 80 -8.43 -20.10 -2.05
C ARG A 80 -9.95 -20.12 -2.10
N THR A 81 -10.61 -19.02 -2.48
CA THR A 81 -12.08 -18.94 -2.57
C THR A 81 -12.59 -19.17 -4.00
N GLN A 82 -11.69 -19.18 -4.98
CA GLN A 82 -11.98 -19.46 -6.39
C GLN A 82 -11.62 -20.90 -6.84
N LEU A 83 -11.12 -21.74 -5.91
CA LEU A 83 -10.91 -23.19 -6.08
C LEU A 83 -11.97 -23.94 -5.27
#